data_AF-A0A397J4L0-F1
#
_entry.id   AF-A0A397J4L0-F1
#
_cell.length_a   1.000
_cell.length_b   1.000
_cell.length_c   1.000
_cell.angle_alpha   90.00
_cell.angle_beta   90.00
_cell.angle_gamma   90.00
#
_symmetry.space_group_name_H-M   'P 1'
#
loop_
_entity.id
_entity.type
_entity.pdbx_description
1 polymer ?
#
loop_
_entity_poly.entity_id
_entity_poly.type
_entity_poly.pdbx_seq_one_letter_code
_entity_poly.pdbx_strand_id
1 'polypeptide(L)'
;MFLNCKREGAISILYDAFPLQCKQCGFRYSRDEVGKAKMDSHLDWHFRQNRRMKERAKKTQSRCWFVGEEDWIHSREADTKNTQSPAFFDFDNTNSVKNTKNQKNQTGSSQTNKKDETSSESTVIAPSDPDKVDKPCPICKEKFESFWNDSDEEWLYRNAVKVEGIFYHATCHADALKE
;
A
#
# COMPACT_ATOMS: atom_id res chain seq x y z
N MET A 1 14.89 30.57 -21.03
CA MET A 1 14.43 31.83 -20.41
C MET A 1 13.04 32.22 -20.93
N PHE A 2 11.97 31.49 -20.58
CA PHE A 2 10.60 31.81 -21.04
C PHE A 2 9.52 31.79 -19.95
N LEU A 3 9.89 31.64 -18.68
CA LEU A 3 8.92 31.45 -17.59
C LEU A 3 8.37 32.75 -16.96
N ASN A 4 8.84 33.93 -17.39
CA ASN A 4 8.42 35.23 -16.84
C ASN A 4 7.72 36.16 -17.84
N CYS A 5 7.17 35.62 -18.93
CA CYS A 5 6.28 36.40 -19.79
C CYS A 5 4.86 36.43 -19.21
N LYS A 6 4.32 37.63 -18.99
CA LYS A 6 2.92 37.82 -18.60
C LYS A 6 2.04 37.37 -19.76
N ARG A 7 1.27 36.30 -19.57
CA ARG A 7 0.22 35.91 -20.54
C ARG A 7 -0.99 36.79 -20.30
N GLU A 8 -1.15 37.79 -21.15
CA GLU A 8 -2.33 38.66 -21.11
C GLU A 8 -3.59 37.81 -21.37
N GLY A 9 -4.67 38.07 -20.61
CA GLY A 9 -5.93 37.33 -20.72
C GLY A 9 -5.97 35.96 -20.03
N ALA A 10 -4.86 35.41 -19.51
CA ALA A 10 -4.86 34.11 -18.84
C ALA A 10 -5.78 34.06 -17.61
N ILE A 11 -5.86 35.17 -16.87
CA ILE A 11 -6.77 35.31 -15.73
C ILE A 11 -8.23 35.27 -16.20
N SER A 12 -8.58 36.03 -17.24
CA SER A 12 -9.95 36.04 -17.77
C SER A 12 -10.36 34.64 -18.26
N ILE A 13 -9.48 33.94 -18.97
CA ILE A 13 -9.74 32.56 -19.41
C ILE A 13 -9.99 31.62 -18.22
N LEU A 14 -9.19 31.69 -17.15
CA LEU A 14 -9.34 30.78 -16.02
C LEU A 14 -10.54 31.09 -15.13
N TYR A 15 -10.84 32.36 -14.88
CA TYR A 15 -11.84 32.76 -13.90
C TYR A 15 -13.20 33.09 -14.53
N ASP A 16 -13.22 33.68 -15.73
CA ASP A 16 -14.47 34.06 -16.39
C ASP A 16 -15.07 32.88 -17.16
N ALA A 17 -14.22 32.11 -17.88
CA ALA A 17 -14.70 30.94 -18.63
C ALA A 17 -14.92 29.70 -17.74
N PHE A 18 -14.13 29.54 -16.67
CA PHE A 18 -14.21 28.39 -15.75
C PHE A 18 -14.42 28.82 -14.28
N PRO A 19 -15.59 29.39 -13.95
CA PRO A 19 -15.84 29.95 -12.62
C PRO A 19 -16.01 28.89 -11.52
N LEU A 20 -16.38 27.65 -11.87
CA LEU A 20 -16.55 26.59 -10.88
C LEU A 20 -15.20 25.98 -10.54
N GLN A 21 -14.88 25.83 -9.26
CA GLN A 21 -13.60 25.28 -8.80
C GLN A 21 -13.81 24.18 -7.76
N CYS A 22 -13.14 23.05 -7.94
CA CYS A 22 -13.04 22.03 -6.91
C CYS A 22 -12.15 22.51 -5.76
N LYS A 23 -12.65 22.45 -4.52
CA LYS A 23 -11.90 22.89 -3.34
C LYS A 23 -10.82 21.90 -2.88
N GLN A 24 -10.86 20.65 -3.34
CA GLN A 24 -9.92 19.60 -2.94
C GLN A 24 -8.64 19.59 -3.78
N CYS A 25 -8.74 19.86 -5.09
CA CYS A 25 -7.59 19.82 -6.00
C CYS A 25 -7.37 21.11 -6.81
N GLY A 26 -8.31 22.06 -6.76
CA GLY A 26 -8.21 23.33 -7.47
C GLY A 26 -8.59 23.30 -8.95
N PHE A 27 -8.97 22.13 -9.51
CA PHE A 27 -9.41 22.01 -10.90
C PHE A 27 -10.69 22.82 -11.17
N ARG A 28 -10.79 23.45 -12.35
CA ARG A 28 -11.88 24.37 -12.71
C ARG A 28 -12.78 23.84 -13.82
N TYR A 29 -14.05 24.22 -13.80
CA TYR A 29 -15.10 23.82 -14.75
C TYR A 29 -15.92 25.04 -15.21
N SER A 30 -16.53 24.94 -16.39
CA SER A 30 -17.39 26.02 -16.90
C SER A 30 -18.69 26.07 -16.10
N ARG A 31 -19.40 27.21 -16.16
CA ARG A 31 -20.70 27.37 -15.50
C ARG A 31 -21.81 26.53 -16.14
N ASP A 32 -21.57 26.01 -17.35
CA ASP A 32 -22.56 25.23 -18.10
C ASP A 32 -22.98 23.97 -17.34
N GLU A 33 -24.17 23.45 -17.66
CA GLU A 33 -24.67 22.21 -17.08
C GLU A 33 -23.72 21.02 -17.34
N VAL A 34 -23.08 20.99 -18.51
CA VAL A 34 -22.04 20.00 -18.84
C VAL A 34 -20.80 20.17 -17.96
N GLY A 35 -20.41 21.42 -17.66
CA GLY A 35 -19.30 21.72 -16.75
C GLY A 35 -19.60 21.29 -15.32
N LYS A 36 -20.83 21.54 -14.85
CA LYS A 36 -21.32 21.09 -13.55
C LYS A 36 -21.33 19.56 -13.44
N ALA A 37 -21.84 18.84 -14.45
CA ALA A 37 -21.83 17.37 -14.44
C ALA A 37 -20.40 16.79 -14.38
N LYS A 38 -19.44 17.41 -15.07
CA LYS A 38 -18.01 17.03 -14.96
C LYS A 38 -17.44 17.30 -13.57
N MET A 39 -17.82 18.42 -12.96
CA MET A 39 -17.44 18.74 -11.58
C MET A 39 -18.01 17.72 -10.60
N ASP A 40 -19.28 17.36 -10.73
CA ASP A 40 -19.93 16.37 -9.87
C ASP A 40 -19.27 14.99 -10.01
N SER A 41 -19.02 14.54 -11.25
CA SER A 41 -18.26 13.29 -11.50
C SER A 41 -16.84 13.32 -10.93
N HIS A 42 -16.21 14.49 -10.88
CA HIS A 42 -14.88 14.65 -10.30
C HIS A 42 -14.92 14.62 -8.77
N LEU A 43 -15.94 15.20 -8.13
CA LEU A 43 -16.15 15.07 -6.69
C LEU A 43 -16.40 13.60 -6.30
N ASP A 44 -17.15 12.85 -7.11
CA ASP A 44 -17.33 11.40 -6.94
C ASP A 44 -16.00 10.63 -7.01
N TRP A 45 -15.09 11.03 -7.90
CA TRP A 45 -13.75 10.47 -7.95
C TRP A 45 -12.97 10.74 -6.65
N HIS A 46 -13.03 11.97 -6.13
CA HIS A 46 -12.42 12.29 -4.83
C HIS A 46 -13.02 11.48 -3.69
N PHE A 47 -14.33 11.26 -3.65
CA PHE A 47 -14.96 10.42 -2.63
C PHE A 47 -14.44 8.98 -2.69
N ARG A 48 -14.33 8.40 -3.89
CA ARG A 48 -13.77 7.06 -4.10
C ARG A 48 -12.31 6.99 -3.67
N GLN A 49 -11.51 8.00 -4.02
CA GLN A 49 -10.10 8.09 -3.64
C GLN A 49 -9.94 8.22 -2.12
N ASN A 50 -10.69 9.11 -1.47
CA ASN A 50 -10.65 9.30 -0.02
C ASN A 50 -11.08 8.03 0.74
N ARG A 51 -12.14 7.36 0.26
CA ARG A 51 -12.54 6.06 0.79
C ARG A 51 -11.42 5.04 0.66
N ARG A 52 -10.78 4.95 -0.51
CA ARG A 52 -9.64 4.05 -0.75
C ARG A 52 -8.45 4.37 0.16
N MET A 53 -8.11 5.65 0.35
CA MET A 53 -7.01 6.07 1.24
C MET A 53 -7.32 5.73 2.70
N LYS A 54 -8.56 5.93 3.16
CA LYS A 54 -8.98 5.56 4.52
C LYS A 54 -8.91 4.05 4.76
N GLU A 55 -9.37 3.24 3.81
CA GLU A 55 -9.27 1.78 3.90
C GLU A 55 -7.83 1.28 3.81
N ARG A 56 -6.98 1.94 3.00
CA ARG A 56 -5.53 1.68 2.97
C ARG A 56 -4.88 2.01 4.30
N ALA A 57 -5.22 3.12 4.96
CA ALA A 57 -4.63 3.51 6.23
C ALA A 57 -4.94 2.55 7.38
N LYS A 58 -6.05 1.79 7.30
CA LYS A 58 -6.39 0.75 8.30
C LYS A 58 -5.57 -0.52 8.17
N LYS A 59 -4.93 -0.74 7.02
CA LYS A 59 -4.09 -1.90 6.76
C LYS A 59 -2.64 -1.43 6.72
N THR A 60 -1.73 -2.12 7.39
CA THR A 60 -0.30 -1.87 7.22
C THR A 60 0.08 -2.27 5.79
N GLN A 61 0.05 -1.30 4.87
CA GLN A 61 0.57 -1.45 3.52
C GLN A 61 1.94 -0.78 3.46
N SER A 62 2.93 -1.53 2.98
CA SER A 62 4.19 -0.94 2.55
C SER A 62 3.92 0.14 1.50
N ARG A 63 4.82 1.12 1.41
CA ARG A 63 4.75 2.15 0.37
C ARG A 63 4.76 1.45 -1.00
N CYS A 64 3.89 1.89 -1.92
CA CYS A 64 3.96 1.43 -3.29
C CYS A 64 5.26 1.93 -3.93
N TRP A 65 5.84 1.11 -4.82
CA TRP A 65 6.95 1.51 -5.65
C TRP A 65 6.57 2.74 -6.50
N PHE A 66 7.56 3.57 -6.77
CA PHE A 66 7.37 4.67 -7.71
C PHE A 66 7.05 4.10 -9.10
N VAL A 67 6.20 4.84 -9.83
CA VAL A 67 5.89 4.55 -11.22
C VAL A 67 7.17 4.74 -12.04
N GLY A 68 7.45 3.83 -12.98
CA GLY A 68 8.63 3.93 -13.86
C GLY A 68 8.55 5.14 -14.78
N GLU A 69 9.69 5.56 -15.35
CA GLU A 69 9.77 6.75 -16.24
C GLU A 69 8.82 6.65 -17.43
N GLU A 70 8.79 5.51 -18.11
CA GLU A 70 7.90 5.29 -19.25
C GLU A 70 6.42 5.35 -18.84
N ASP A 71 6.06 4.70 -17.72
CA ASP A 71 4.69 4.74 -17.21
C ASP A 71 4.30 6.15 -16.77
N TRP A 72 5.24 6.93 -16.24
CA TRP A 72 5.02 8.33 -15.88
C TRP A 72 4.73 9.19 -17.12
N ILE A 73 5.52 9.05 -18.18
CA ILE A 73 5.35 9.79 -19.44
C ILE A 73 4.01 9.44 -20.12
N HIS A 74 3.62 8.17 -20.08
CA HIS A 74 2.39 7.68 -20.71
C HIS A 74 1.16 7.75 -19.78
N SER A 75 1.32 8.20 -18.52
CA SER A 75 0.21 8.37 -17.58
C SER A 75 -0.66 9.57 -17.95
N ARG A 76 -1.52 9.39 -18.94
CA ARG A 76 -2.58 10.36 -19.24
C ARG A 76 -3.68 10.23 -18.18
N GLU A 77 -4.14 11.36 -17.64
CA GLU A 77 -5.03 11.53 -16.46
C GLU A 77 -6.42 10.85 -16.49
N ALA A 78 -6.63 9.83 -17.31
CA ALA A 78 -7.85 9.05 -17.32
C ALA A 78 -7.50 7.58 -17.48
N ASP A 79 -7.38 6.85 -16.38
CA ASP A 79 -8.45 5.90 -16.04
C ASP A 79 -8.16 5.25 -14.69
N THR A 80 -9.23 5.04 -13.95
CA THR A 80 -9.29 4.26 -12.70
C THR A 80 -9.05 2.76 -12.94
N LYS A 81 -7.93 2.39 -13.55
CA LYS A 81 -7.48 1.01 -13.68
C LYS A 81 -6.09 0.91 -13.06
N ASN A 82 -6.08 0.98 -11.74
CA ASN A 82 -4.96 0.48 -10.97
C ASN A 82 -4.94 -1.05 -11.10
N THR A 83 -4.39 -1.54 -12.21
CA THR A 83 -3.94 -2.93 -12.37
C THR A 83 -2.59 -3.15 -11.66
N GLN A 84 -2.21 -2.28 -10.73
CA GLN A 84 -1.16 -2.60 -9.77
C GLN A 84 -1.81 -3.29 -8.56
N SER A 85 -2.16 -4.56 -8.77
CA SER A 85 -2.00 -5.57 -7.72
C SER A 85 -0.51 -5.65 -7.37
N PRO A 86 -0.13 -5.84 -6.10
CA PRO A 86 1.20 -6.32 -5.78
C PRO A 86 1.30 -7.73 -6.39
N ALA A 87 2.01 -7.85 -7.51
CA ALA A 87 2.26 -9.10 -8.20
C ALA A 87 3.23 -9.97 -7.38
N PHE A 88 2.73 -10.54 -6.28
CA PHE A 88 3.44 -11.61 -5.57
C PHE A 88 3.02 -13.01 -6.06
N PHE A 89 1.90 -13.13 -6.77
CA PHE A 89 1.53 -14.33 -7.53
C PHE A 89 0.78 -13.92 -8.80
N ASP A 90 1.50 -13.76 -9.91
CA ASP A 90 0.92 -13.87 -11.26
C ASP A 90 1.92 -14.69 -12.10
N PHE A 91 1.92 -16.01 -11.87
CA PHE A 91 2.47 -16.99 -12.79
C PHE A 91 1.31 -17.49 -13.66
N ASP A 92 1.52 -17.47 -14.97
CA ASP A 92 0.60 -17.75 -16.08
C ASP A 92 -0.45 -16.69 -16.45
N ASN A 93 -0.05 -15.77 -17.33
CA ASN A 93 -0.97 -15.28 -18.36
C ASN A 93 -0.22 -15.02 -19.68
N THR A 94 0.16 -16.11 -20.35
CA THR A 94 0.51 -16.06 -21.76
C THR A 94 -0.77 -15.99 -22.59
N ASN A 95 -0.88 -14.95 -23.42
CA ASN A 95 -1.76 -14.86 -24.59
C ASN A 95 -3.21 -15.40 -24.47
N SER A 96 -4.20 -14.52 -24.30
CA SER A 96 -5.28 -14.50 -25.30
C SER A 96 -6.22 -13.30 -25.21
N VAL A 97 -6.58 -12.88 -26.41
CA VAL A 97 -7.54 -11.87 -26.81
C VAL A 97 -8.93 -12.14 -26.24
N LYS A 98 -9.64 -11.04 -25.94
CA LYS A 98 -11.07 -11.02 -25.60
C LYS A 98 -11.92 -11.73 -26.66
N ASN A 99 -12.60 -12.81 -26.28
CA ASN A 99 -13.93 -13.09 -26.83
C ASN A 99 -14.79 -13.90 -25.84
N THR A 100 -15.83 -13.24 -25.31
CA THR A 100 -17.22 -13.70 -25.21
C THR A 100 -17.60 -15.00 -24.46
N LYS A 101 -18.40 -14.79 -23.38
CA LYS A 101 -19.53 -15.58 -22.83
C LYS A 101 -19.32 -16.91 -22.07
N ASN A 102 -20.00 -16.91 -20.91
CA ASN A 102 -20.84 -17.95 -20.29
C ASN A 102 -20.23 -19.17 -19.55
N GLN A 103 -20.64 -19.22 -18.28
CA GLN A 103 -21.23 -20.35 -17.54
C GLN A 103 -20.36 -21.49 -16.96
N LYS A 104 -20.50 -21.57 -15.62
CA LYS A 104 -20.83 -22.72 -14.78
C LYS A 104 -19.82 -23.87 -14.58
N ASN A 105 -19.59 -24.06 -13.27
CA ASN A 105 -19.63 -25.29 -12.49
C ASN A 105 -18.41 -26.22 -12.40
N GLN A 106 -18.07 -26.41 -11.12
CA GLN A 106 -17.86 -27.68 -10.43
C GLN A 106 -16.45 -28.28 -10.34
N THR A 107 -15.97 -28.20 -9.09
CA THR A 107 -15.47 -29.31 -8.25
C THR A 107 -14.31 -30.16 -8.75
N GLY A 108 -13.25 -30.17 -7.94
CA GLY A 108 -12.29 -31.28 -7.92
C GLY A 108 -11.07 -30.94 -7.09
N SER A 109 -11.00 -31.56 -5.92
CA SER A 109 -9.88 -31.59 -4.99
C SER A 109 -8.50 -31.80 -5.64
N SER A 110 -7.45 -31.23 -5.03
CA SER A 110 -6.45 -32.04 -4.30
C SER A 110 -5.33 -31.18 -3.72
N GLN A 111 -5.20 -31.32 -2.40
CA GLN A 111 -3.95 -31.54 -1.66
C GLN A 111 -2.81 -30.52 -1.70
N THR A 112 -2.52 -30.07 -0.48
CA THR A 112 -1.19 -29.95 0.16
C THR A 112 -0.22 -28.91 -0.40
N ASN A 113 0.05 -27.88 0.40
CA ASN A 113 1.40 -27.65 0.91
C ASN A 113 1.36 -26.88 2.23
N LYS A 114 1.58 -27.63 3.32
CA LYS A 114 2.12 -27.14 4.59
C LYS A 114 3.57 -26.75 4.33
N LYS A 115 3.90 -25.47 4.47
CA LYS A 115 5.23 -24.92 4.77
C LYS A 115 5.02 -23.41 4.75
N ASP A 116 5.10 -22.80 5.93
CA ASP A 116 5.25 -21.34 6.19
C ASP A 116 4.68 -20.91 7.56
N GLU A 117 4.36 -21.85 8.47
CA GLU A 117 3.94 -21.51 9.85
C GLU A 117 5.06 -21.61 10.90
N THR A 118 6.29 -21.96 10.52
CA THR A 118 7.38 -22.20 11.49
C THR A 118 8.27 -20.99 11.80
N SER A 119 8.01 -19.82 11.20
CA SER A 119 8.82 -18.60 11.40
C SER A 119 8.24 -17.67 12.47
N SER A 120 6.93 -17.73 12.70
CA SER A 120 6.21 -16.84 13.62
C SER A 120 6.14 -17.32 15.07
N GLU A 121 6.61 -18.53 15.37
CA GLU A 121 6.40 -19.19 16.67
C GLU A 121 7.66 -19.23 17.56
N SER A 122 8.79 -18.68 17.08
CA SER A 122 10.00 -18.54 17.90
C SER A 122 9.75 -17.49 19.00
N THR A 123 9.64 -17.96 20.24
CA THR A 123 9.46 -17.12 21.43
C THR A 123 10.69 -17.24 22.33
N VAL A 124 11.11 -16.12 22.90
CA VAL A 124 12.26 -16.07 23.83
C VAL A 124 11.87 -15.30 25.08
N ILE A 125 12.46 -15.69 26.21
CA ILE A 125 12.22 -15.05 27.51
C ILE A 125 12.72 -13.61 27.46
N ALA A 126 11.85 -12.68 27.83
CA ALA A 126 12.15 -11.26 27.92
C ALA A 126 13.17 -11.03 29.06
N PRO A 127 14.24 -10.26 28.84
CA PRO A 127 15.16 -9.89 29.92
C PRO A 127 14.42 -9.18 31.06
N SER A 128 14.77 -9.47 32.31
CA SER A 128 14.25 -8.71 33.47
C SER A 128 14.98 -7.39 33.70
N ASP A 129 16.14 -7.18 33.06
CA ASP A 129 16.95 -5.97 33.20
C ASP A 129 16.30 -4.78 32.44
N PRO A 130 15.99 -3.64 33.11
CA PRO A 130 15.32 -2.51 32.48
C PRO A 130 16.13 -1.91 31.31
N ASP A 131 17.46 -1.97 31.38
CA ASP A 131 18.35 -1.48 30.32
C ASP A 131 18.31 -2.33 29.03
N LYS A 132 17.82 -3.57 29.12
CA LYS A 132 17.76 -4.52 27.99
C LYS A 132 16.34 -4.70 27.44
N VAL A 133 15.31 -4.42 28.24
CA VAL A 133 13.88 -4.57 27.86
C VAL A 133 13.46 -3.64 26.72
N ASP A 134 14.03 -2.44 26.66
CA ASP A 134 13.62 -1.40 25.69
C ASP A 134 14.49 -1.36 24.41
N LYS A 135 15.41 -2.30 24.23
CA LYS A 135 16.29 -2.32 23.05
C LYS A 135 15.50 -2.81 21.82
N PRO A 136 15.32 -1.99 20.78
CA PRO A 136 14.62 -2.40 19.57
C PRO A 136 15.46 -3.36 18.73
N CYS A 137 14.83 -4.09 17.82
CA CYS A 137 15.52 -4.96 16.87
C CYS A 137 16.53 -4.14 16.03
N PRO A 138 17.81 -4.51 15.94
CA PRO A 138 18.81 -3.74 15.17
C PRO A 138 18.53 -3.65 13.65
N ILE A 139 17.77 -4.60 13.10
CA ILE A 139 17.50 -4.71 11.66
C ILE A 139 16.33 -3.79 11.26
N CYS A 140 15.17 -3.94 11.89
CA CYS A 140 13.96 -3.15 11.56
C CYS A 140 13.74 -1.92 12.47
N LYS A 141 14.46 -1.81 13.60
CA LYS A 141 14.31 -0.76 14.62
C LYS A 141 12.94 -0.70 15.31
N GLU A 142 12.16 -1.76 15.21
CA GLU A 142 10.88 -1.90 15.91
C GLU A 142 11.08 -2.51 17.30
N LYS A 143 10.19 -2.16 18.23
CA LYS A 143 10.14 -2.75 19.58
C LYS A 143 9.51 -4.14 19.53
N PHE A 144 9.95 -5.03 20.42
CA PHE A 144 9.38 -6.37 20.56
C PHE A 144 8.02 -6.33 21.26
N GLU A 145 7.12 -7.21 20.84
CA GLU A 145 5.84 -7.44 21.53
C GLU A 145 6.06 -8.47 22.64
N SER A 146 5.93 -8.05 23.90
CA SER A 146 5.97 -8.94 25.07
C SER A 146 4.57 -9.46 25.42
N PHE A 147 4.49 -10.73 25.79
CA PHE A 147 3.29 -11.35 26.32
C PHE A 147 3.62 -12.24 27.52
N TRP A 148 2.67 -12.35 28.45
CA TRP A 148 2.80 -13.22 29.61
C TRP A 148 2.42 -14.66 29.25
N ASN A 149 3.24 -15.63 29.67
CA ASN A 149 2.92 -17.06 29.56
C ASN A 149 2.61 -17.62 30.95
N ASP A 150 1.33 -17.96 31.19
CA ASP A 150 0.88 -18.53 32.46
C ASP A 150 1.48 -19.91 32.78
N SER A 151 1.95 -20.67 31.78
CA SER A 151 2.54 -22.00 32.02
C SER A 151 3.95 -21.93 32.58
N ASP A 152 4.72 -20.92 32.16
CA ASP A 152 6.12 -20.74 32.56
C ASP A 152 6.29 -19.62 33.59
N GLU A 153 5.21 -18.88 33.92
CA GLU A 153 5.22 -17.69 34.78
C GLU A 153 6.26 -16.63 34.34
N GLU A 154 6.45 -16.49 33.03
CA GLU A 154 7.48 -15.63 32.44
C GLU A 154 6.92 -14.73 31.34
N TRP A 155 7.56 -13.55 31.18
CA TRP A 155 7.33 -12.68 30.04
C TRP A 155 8.13 -13.16 28.84
N LEU A 156 7.48 -13.36 27.70
CA LEU A 156 8.10 -13.82 26.46
C LEU A 156 7.97 -12.74 25.37
N TYR A 157 8.96 -12.63 24.48
CA TYR A 157 8.84 -11.87 23.24
C TYR A 157 8.32 -12.75 22.09
N ARG A 158 7.37 -12.22 21.31
CA ARG A 158 6.88 -12.87 20.08
C ARG A 158 7.87 -12.68 18.93
N ASN A 159 8.00 -13.70 18.08
CA ASN A 159 8.83 -13.66 16.87
C ASN A 159 10.25 -13.13 17.18
N ALA A 160 10.90 -13.66 18.21
CA ALA A 160 12.18 -13.13 18.68
C ALA A 160 13.21 -14.25 18.83
N VAL A 161 14.46 -13.92 18.53
CA VAL A 161 15.62 -14.81 18.63
C VAL A 161 16.77 -14.06 19.28
N LYS A 162 17.51 -14.74 20.15
CA LYS A 162 18.68 -14.19 20.84
C LYS A 162 19.95 -14.75 20.22
N VAL A 163 20.76 -13.89 19.62
CA VAL A 163 22.03 -14.25 18.97
C VAL A 163 23.13 -13.37 19.55
N GLU A 164 24.17 -13.99 20.09
CA GLU A 164 25.32 -13.29 20.72
C GLU A 164 24.92 -12.27 21.81
N GLY A 165 23.82 -12.54 22.51
CA GLY A 165 23.31 -11.65 23.57
C GLY A 165 22.48 -10.47 23.08
N ILE A 166 22.26 -10.35 21.77
CA ILE A 166 21.40 -9.33 21.14
C ILE A 166 20.09 -9.99 20.69
N PHE A 167 18.98 -9.29 20.86
CA PHE A 167 17.65 -9.74 20.44
C PHE A 167 17.32 -9.23 19.05
N TYR A 168 16.86 -10.12 18.18
CA TYR A 168 16.40 -9.83 16.82
C TYR A 168 15.00 -10.41 16.63
N HIS A 169 14.24 -9.89 15.67
CA HIS A 169 13.05 -10.62 15.22
C HIS A 169 13.48 -11.90 14.50
N ALA A 170 12.80 -13.02 14.73
CA ALA A 170 13.16 -14.29 14.11
C ALA A 170 13.08 -14.21 12.58
N THR A 171 12.07 -13.50 12.06
CA THR A 171 11.96 -13.14 10.63
C THR A 171 13.14 -12.31 10.14
N CYS A 172 13.51 -11.24 10.86
CA CYS A 172 14.62 -10.36 10.45
C CYS A 172 15.97 -11.09 10.45
N HIS A 173 16.22 -11.94 11.46
CA HIS A 173 17.45 -12.73 11.52
C HIS A 173 17.48 -13.83 10.45
N ALA A 174 16.35 -14.49 10.19
CA ALA A 174 16.27 -15.51 9.14
C ALA A 174 16.49 -14.92 7.75
N ASP A 175 16.00 -13.71 7.48
CA ASP A 175 16.23 -13.04 6.19
C ASP A 175 17.70 -12.59 6.03
N ALA A 176 18.36 -12.16 7.12
CA ALA A 176 19.78 -11.83 7.10
C ALA A 176 20.70 -13.05 6.82
N LEU A 177 20.22 -14.27 7.05
CA LEU A 177 20.97 -15.51 6.79
C LEU A 177 20.71 -16.12 5.40
N LYS A 178 19.79 -15.57 4.61
CA LYS A 178 19.43 -16.11 3.28
C LYS A 178 20.27 -15.52 2.13
N GLU A 179 21.29 -14.72 2.41
CA GLU A 179 22.25 -14.21 1.42
C GLU A 179 23.31 -15.24 1.01
#